data_AF-A0A285VV65-F1
#
_entry.id   AF-A0A285VV65-F1
#
_cell.length_a   1.000
_cell.length_b   1.000
_cell.length_c   1.000
_cell.angle_alpha   90.00
_cell.angle_beta   90.00
_cell.angle_gamma   90.00
#
_symmetry.space_group_name_H-M   'P 1'
#
loop_
_entity.id
_entity.type
_entity.pdbx_description
1 polymer ?
#
loop_
_entity_poly.entity_id
_entity_poly.type
_entity_poly.pdbx_seq_one_letter_code
_entity_poly.pdbx_strand_id
1 'polypeptide(L)' 'FVGVDEEAVLVHELLHVLGLGHTDDGSQLMAAENTGQSALGEGDLAGLAALEETACG' A
#
# COMPACT_ATOMS: atom_id res chain seq x y z
N PHE A 1 -6.05 14.23 -12.76
CA PHE A 1 -6.05 13.91 -11.31
C PHE A 1 -7.39 14.15 -10.62
N VAL A 2 -8.47 14.57 -11.30
CA VAL A 2 -9.78 14.68 -10.64
C VAL A 2 -10.32 13.28 -10.34
N GLY A 3 -10.49 12.95 -9.05
CA GLY A 3 -11.13 11.70 -8.60
C GLY A 3 -10.21 10.68 -7.92
N VAL A 4 -8.92 10.97 -7.79
CA VAL A 4 -7.98 10.13 -7.02
C VAL A 4 -7.59 10.88 -5.75
N ASP A 5 -7.55 10.17 -4.62
CA ASP A 5 -7.02 10.70 -3.38
C ASP A 5 -5.48 10.77 -3.47
N GLU A 6 -4.95 12.00 -3.49
CA GLU A 6 -3.51 12.26 -3.62
C GLU A 6 -2.72 11.73 -2.42
N GLU A 7 -3.32 11.73 -1.23
CA GLU A 7 -2.71 11.14 -0.03
C GLU A 7 -2.59 9.63 -0.19
N ALA A 8 -3.64 8.97 -0.69
CA ALA A 8 -3.63 7.54 -0.93
C ALA A 8 -2.55 7.11 -1.94
N VAL A 9 -2.36 7.90 -3.00
CA VAL A 9 -1.27 7.67 -3.98
C VAL A 9 0.09 7.86 -3.32
N LEU A 10 0.29 8.94 -2.57
CA LEU A 10 1.56 9.17 -1.87
C LEU A 10 1.88 8.04 -0.88
N VAL A 11 0.87 7.54 -0.16
CA VAL A 11 1.04 6.39 0.73
C VAL A 11 1.39 5.12 -0.06
N HIS A 12 0.70 4.83 -1.17
CA HIS A 12 1.04 3.69 -2.06
C HIS A 12 2.51 3.72 -2.48
N GLU A 13 2.99 4.85 -3.00
CA GLU A 13 4.38 4.97 -3.44
C GLU A 13 5.37 4.88 -2.27
N LEU A 14 5.01 5.39 -1.09
CA LEU A 14 5.83 5.24 0.10
C LEU A 14 5.96 3.77 0.52
N LEU A 15 4.88 2.99 0.44
CA LEU A 15 4.92 1.56 0.75
C LEU A 15 5.85 0.79 -0.20
N HIS A 16 5.91 1.16 -1.48
CA HIS A 16 6.93 0.65 -2.40
C HIS A 16 8.35 0.97 -1.95
N VAL A 17 8.61 2.20 -1.51
CA VAL A 17 9.93 2.61 -0.99
C VAL A 17 10.31 1.80 0.25
N LEU A 18 9.34 1.46 1.11
CA LEU A 18 9.57 0.60 2.27
C LEU A 18 9.82 -0.87 1.90
N GLY A 19 9.40 -1.29 0.70
CA GLY A 19 9.70 -2.62 0.15
C GLY A 19 8.47 -3.48 -0.13
N LEU A 20 7.25 -2.97 0.00
CA LEU A 20 6.04 -3.70 -0.41
C LEU A 20 5.94 -3.76 -1.94
N GLY A 21 5.53 -4.91 -2.46
CA GLY A 21 5.16 -5.10 -3.85
C GLY A 21 3.65 -4.94 -4.09
N HIS A 22 3.24 -5.03 -5.34
CA HIS A 22 1.81 -5.08 -5.67
C HIS A 22 1.16 -6.39 -5.22
N THR A 23 -0.13 -6.30 -4.91
CA THR A 23 -1.02 -7.44 -4.70
C THR A 23 -2.05 -7.55 -5.82
N ASP A 24 -2.52 -8.77 -6.07
CA ASP A 24 -3.62 -9.03 -7.02
C ASP A 24 -5.00 -8.74 -6.39
N ASP A 25 -5.07 -8.52 -5.07
CA ASP A 25 -6.30 -8.13 -4.38
C ASP A 25 -6.60 -6.65 -4.62
N GLY A 26 -7.51 -6.40 -5.55
CA GLY A 26 -8.00 -5.06 -5.90
C GLY A 26 -8.73 -4.31 -4.78
N SER A 27 -8.87 -4.84 -3.57
CA SER A 27 -9.38 -4.07 -2.43
C SER A 27 -8.28 -3.38 -1.61
N GLN A 28 -7.02 -3.77 -1.79
CA GLN A 28 -5.87 -3.25 -1.06
C GLN A 28 -5.35 -1.97 -1.68
N LEU A 29 -4.70 -1.11 -0.88
CA LEU A 29 -4.05 0.09 -1.40
C LEU A 29 -2.86 -0.26 -2.30
N MET A 30 -2.18 -1.39 -2.04
CA MET A 30 -1.09 -1.89 -2.89
C MET A 30 -1.56 -2.68 -4.12
N ALA A 31 -2.84 -2.62 -4.50
CA ALA A 31 -3.26 -3.08 -5.82
C ALA A 31 -2.57 -2.26 -6.92
N ALA A 32 -2.22 -2.89 -8.05
CA ALA A 32 -1.52 -2.21 -9.15
C ALA A 32 -2.34 -1.08 -9.81
N GLU A 33 -3.67 -1.11 -9.66
CA GLU A 33 -4.58 -0.08 -10.16
C GLU A 33 -5.41 0.49 -9.01
N ASN A 34 -5.42 1.83 -8.86
CA ASN A 34 -6.34 2.49 -7.94
C ASN A 34 -7.73 2.62 -8.60
N THR A 35 -8.71 1.95 -8.01
CA THR A 35 -10.13 1.97 -8.41
C THR A 35 -11.01 2.65 -7.36
N GLY A 36 -10.44 3.44 -6.45
CA GLY A 36 -11.14 4.17 -5.38
C GLY A 36 -10.67 3.85 -3.95
N GLN A 37 -9.57 3.13 -3.79
CA GLN A 37 -8.96 2.85 -2.48
C GLN A 37 -8.35 4.13 -1.92
N SER A 38 -8.65 4.41 -0.66
CA SER A 38 -8.17 5.61 0.06
C SER A 38 -7.54 5.29 1.42
N ALA A 39 -7.39 4.01 1.76
CA ALA A 39 -6.89 3.57 3.06
C ALA A 39 -6.18 2.21 2.92
N LEU A 40 -5.32 1.89 3.89
CA LEU A 40 -4.64 0.59 3.99
C LEU A 40 -5.66 -0.52 4.21
N GLY A 41 -5.55 -1.60 3.43
CA GLY A 41 -6.26 -2.84 3.66
C GLY A 41 -5.48 -3.83 4.53
N GLU A 42 -6.11 -4.97 4.82
CA GLU A 42 -5.53 -6.01 5.68
C GLU A 42 -4.21 -6.57 5.15
N GLY A 43 -4.07 -6.72 3.82
CA GLY A 43 -2.86 -7.20 3.17
C GLY A 43 -1.71 -6.18 3.24
N ASP A 44 -2.03 -4.89 3.08
CA ASP A 44 -1.03 -3.81 3.22
C ASP A 44 -0.45 -3.79 4.64
N LEU A 45 -1.34 -3.88 5.65
CA LEU A 45 -0.95 -3.91 7.07
C LEU A 45 -0.13 -5.16 7.42
N ALA A 46 -0.50 -6.32 6.88
CA ALA A 46 0.27 -7.55 7.06
C ALA A 46 1.68 -7.45 6.44
N GLY A 47 1.80 -6.83 5.26
CA GLY A 47 3.08 -6.58 4.61
C GLY A 47 3.99 -5.66 5.43
N LEU A 48 3.42 -4.59 5.99
CA LEU A 48 4.14 -3.67 6.89
C LEU A 48 4.62 -4.37 8.18
N ALA A 49 3.77 -5.19 8.79
CA ALA A 49 4.15 -5.97 9.98
C ALA A 49 5.30 -6.94 9.67
N ALA A 50 5.29 -7.59 8.50
CA ALA A 50 6.39 -8.46 8.08
C ALA A 50 7.70 -7.68 7.88
N LEU A 51 7.66 -6.45 7.37
CA LEU A 51 8.84 -5.60 7.27
C LEU A 51 9.39 -5.24 8.66
N GLU A 52 8.52 -4.89 9.61
CA GLU A 52 8.91 -4.59 11.00
C GLU A 52 9.66 -5.75 11.65
N GLU A 53 9.17 -6.99 11.49
CA GLU A 53 9.82 -8.19 12.03
C GLU A 53 11.25 -8.41 11.49
N THR A 54 11.53 -7.88 10.30
CA THR A 54 12.84 -7.98 9.63
C THR A 54 13.70 -6.72 9.76
N ALA A 55 13.17 -5.65 10.35
CA ALA A 55 13.90 -4.41 10.56
C ALA A 55 15.07 -4.65 11.54
N CYS A 56 16.18 -3.95 11.32
CA CYS A 56 17.32 -4.02 12.24
C CYS A 56 16.89 -3.68 13.67
N GLY A 57 17.17 -4.60 14.61
CA GLY A 57 17.06 -4.38 16.06
C GLY A 57 18.33 -3.81 16.66
#